data_AF-A0A0L6JVY4-F1
#
_entry.id   AF-A0A0L6JVY4-F1
#
_cell.length_a   1.000
_cell.length_b   1.000
_cell.length_c   1.000
_cell.angle_alpha   90.00
_cell.angle_beta   90.00
_cell.angle_gamma   90.00
#
_symmetry.space_group_name_H-M   'P 1'
#
loop_
_entity.id
_entity.type
_entity.pdbx_description
1 polymer ?
#
loop_
_entity_poly.entity_id
_entity_poly.type
_entity_poly.pdbx_seq_one_letter_code
_entity_poly.pdbx_strand_id
1 'polypeptide(L)'
;MNTILNKKILYALAAVALIVTACVILFKSSPISPASGNINNKAMDYYRSLLESKHLTFDEEPVKRLENLSPDSRWKLEKEFDINNVIKDKKIRLEIYNNTISDNLPTGSKEATPSVIEIENMAELNGFIVDGKETFDIGLLGFTDVHSISVSERDINYDGTNEIVITSGLFHPRSKIIGFNRETQKWEIWLQTGNIDYVDFENNGVKTLTTVGTGSIAPLVNIHIWNKNHFDTIHVDQMLGYERMQLLKKDNKVYFCPDMISSKEERKAFELKDGMIKEAQDYKL
;
A
#
# COMPACT_ATOMS: atom_id res chain seq x y z
N MET A 1 10.30 -29.54 34.48
CA MET A 1 9.24 -28.57 34.11
C MET A 1 9.59 -27.68 32.90
N ASN A 2 10.68 -27.92 32.15
CA ASN A 2 11.13 -27.03 31.05
C ASN A 2 10.91 -27.55 29.61
N THR A 3 10.43 -28.78 29.41
CA THR A 3 10.30 -29.37 28.06
C THR A 3 8.98 -29.06 27.36
N ILE A 4 7.92 -28.75 28.12
CA ILE A 4 6.59 -28.45 27.56
C ILE A 4 6.51 -26.99 27.06
N LEU A 5 7.19 -26.06 27.75
CA LEU A 5 7.22 -24.64 27.36
C LEU A 5 7.97 -24.44 26.05
N ASN A 6 9.09 -25.13 25.86
CA ASN A 6 9.88 -25.08 24.62
C ASN A 6 9.13 -25.64 23.41
N LYS A 7 8.29 -26.66 23.58
CA LYS A 7 7.46 -27.18 22.48
C LYS A 7 6.39 -26.17 22.07
N LYS A 8 5.72 -25.51 23.01
CA LYS A 8 4.68 -24.51 22.69
C LYS A 8 5.22 -23.29 21.95
N ILE A 9 6.40 -22.81 22.33
CA ILE A 9 7.08 -21.70 21.63
C ILE A 9 7.51 -22.13 20.22
N LEU A 10 8.01 -23.36 20.06
CA LEU A 10 8.38 -23.89 18.74
C LEU A 10 7.17 -24.06 17.82
N TYR A 11 6.01 -24.50 18.33
CA TYR A 11 4.77 -24.59 17.55
C TYR A 11 4.21 -23.21 17.19
N ALA A 12 4.32 -22.21 18.08
CA ALA A 12 3.91 -20.84 17.79
C ALA A 12 4.79 -20.21 16.70
N LEU A 13 6.11 -20.38 16.76
CA LEU A 13 7.04 -19.89 15.73
C LEU A 13 6.84 -20.61 14.39
N ALA A 14 6.59 -21.93 14.41
CA ALA A 14 6.28 -22.68 13.19
C ALA A 14 4.95 -22.25 12.57
N ALA A 15 3.93 -21.93 13.38
CA ALA A 15 2.64 -21.44 12.89
C ALA A 15 2.76 -20.03 12.26
N VAL A 16 3.53 -19.12 12.88
CA VAL A 16 3.80 -17.79 12.31
C VAL A 16 4.60 -17.91 11.02
N ALA A 17 5.62 -18.77 10.96
CA ALA A 17 6.37 -19.02 9.73
C ALA A 17 5.50 -19.61 8.61
N LEU A 18 4.55 -20.50 8.93
CA LEU A 18 3.61 -21.07 7.95
C LEU A 18 2.61 -20.02 7.44
N ILE A 19 2.15 -19.11 8.29
CA ILE A 19 1.26 -18.01 7.90
C ILE A 19 2.00 -17.01 7.01
N VAL A 20 3.23 -16.65 7.34
CA VAL A 20 4.07 -15.76 6.51
C VAL A 20 4.39 -16.43 5.17
N THR A 21 4.67 -17.73 5.16
CA THR A 21 4.96 -18.48 3.92
C THR A 21 3.69 -18.66 3.06
N ALA A 22 2.52 -18.87 3.67
CA ALA A 22 1.25 -18.94 2.95
C ALA A 22 0.85 -17.57 2.35
N CYS A 23 1.11 -16.47 3.06
CA CYS A 23 0.96 -15.13 2.51
C CYS A 23 1.91 -14.89 1.32
N VAL A 24 3.19 -15.29 1.42
CA VAL A 24 4.17 -15.13 0.33
C VAL A 24 3.85 -16.02 -0.89
N ILE A 25 3.31 -17.22 -0.69
CA ILE A 25 2.96 -18.14 -1.79
C ILE A 25 1.67 -17.71 -2.53
N LEU A 26 0.75 -17.02 -1.86
CA LEU A 26 -0.46 -16.47 -2.49
C LEU A 26 -0.22 -15.22 -3.35
N PHE A 27 0.99 -14.66 -3.34
CA PHE A 27 1.42 -13.56 -4.23
C PHE A 27 2.25 -14.00 -5.44
N LYS A 28 2.36 -15.31 -5.72
CA LYS A 28 2.88 -15.74 -7.02
C LYS A 28 1.90 -15.31 -8.12
N SER A 29 2.31 -14.28 -8.84
CA SER A 29 1.69 -13.72 -10.03
C SER A 29 1.14 -14.83 -10.93
N SER A 30 -0.19 -14.81 -11.10
CA SER A 30 -0.81 -15.62 -12.14
C SER A 30 -0.30 -15.13 -13.49
N PRO A 31 0.12 -16.02 -14.41
CA PRO A 31 0.51 -15.60 -15.75
C PRO A 31 -0.66 -14.92 -16.45
N ILE A 32 -0.40 -13.74 -17.02
CA ILE A 32 -1.37 -12.91 -17.72
C ILE A 32 -1.92 -13.70 -18.92
N SER A 33 -3.20 -14.07 -18.84
CA SER A 33 -3.96 -14.67 -19.92
C SER A 33 -4.35 -13.60 -20.96
N PRO A 34 -4.42 -13.92 -22.26
CA PRO A 34 -4.88 -13.01 -23.33
C PRO A 34 -6.35 -12.55 -23.20
N ALA A 35 -7.06 -12.93 -22.14
CA ALA A 35 -8.34 -12.34 -21.74
C ALA A 35 -8.23 -10.92 -21.14
N SER A 36 -7.01 -10.38 -20.96
CA SER A 36 -6.74 -9.09 -20.30
C SER A 36 -7.31 -7.86 -21.03
N GLY A 37 -7.46 -7.90 -22.35
CA GLY A 37 -8.01 -6.75 -23.10
C GLY A 37 -9.44 -6.37 -22.71
N ASN A 38 -10.25 -7.34 -22.27
CA ASN A 38 -11.64 -7.09 -21.86
C ASN A 38 -11.72 -6.50 -20.44
N ILE A 39 -10.87 -6.99 -19.51
CA ILE A 39 -10.89 -6.50 -18.12
C ILE A 39 -10.31 -5.09 -18.00
N ASN A 40 -9.26 -4.75 -18.76
CA ASN A 40 -8.65 -3.42 -18.72
C ASN A 40 -9.63 -2.35 -19.23
N ASN A 41 -10.32 -2.59 -20.35
CA ASN A 41 -11.36 -1.68 -20.84
C ASN A 41 -12.50 -1.53 -19.82
N LYS A 42 -12.96 -2.65 -19.24
CA LYS A 42 -14.00 -2.62 -18.20
C LYS A 42 -13.58 -1.80 -16.99
N ALA A 43 -12.33 -1.93 -16.55
CA ALA A 43 -11.81 -1.18 -15.42
C ALA A 43 -11.71 0.32 -15.72
N MET A 44 -11.21 0.70 -16.90
CA MET A 44 -11.12 2.11 -17.30
C MET A 44 -12.49 2.75 -17.54
N ASP A 45 -13.46 2.01 -18.07
CA ASP A 45 -14.84 2.48 -18.19
C ASP A 45 -15.50 2.65 -16.82
N TYR A 46 -15.23 1.73 -15.89
CA TYR A 46 -15.67 1.84 -14.50
C TYR A 46 -15.07 3.08 -13.83
N TYR A 47 -13.75 3.29 -13.90
CA TYR A 47 -13.09 4.47 -13.34
C TYR A 47 -13.62 5.77 -13.95
N ARG A 48 -13.84 5.82 -15.27
CA ARG A 48 -14.46 6.97 -15.92
C ARG A 48 -15.86 7.25 -15.38
N SER A 49 -16.66 6.21 -15.18
CA SER A 49 -18.01 6.36 -14.60
C SER A 49 -18.00 6.93 -13.18
N LEU A 50 -16.98 6.58 -12.37
CA LEU A 50 -16.80 7.15 -11.03
C LEU A 50 -16.40 8.62 -11.11
N LEU A 51 -15.40 8.95 -11.94
CA LEU A 51 -14.90 10.32 -12.11
C LEU A 51 -15.96 11.28 -12.71
N GLU A 52 -16.88 10.77 -13.52
CA GLU A 52 -18.00 11.54 -14.08
C GLU A 52 -19.20 11.67 -13.10
N SER A 53 -19.18 10.94 -11.98
CA SER A 53 -20.26 10.98 -10.99
C SER A 53 -20.30 12.32 -10.27
N LYS A 54 -21.48 12.96 -10.28
CA LYS A 54 -21.74 14.20 -9.53
C LYS A 54 -21.95 13.98 -8.03
N HIS A 55 -21.97 12.71 -7.59
CA HIS A 55 -22.23 12.33 -6.21
C HIS A 55 -20.96 12.01 -5.42
N LEU A 56 -19.81 12.01 -6.08
CA LEU A 56 -18.51 11.73 -5.48
C LEU A 56 -17.67 13.00 -5.50
N THR A 57 -16.92 13.21 -4.43
CA THR A 57 -15.92 14.28 -4.31
C THR A 57 -14.54 13.66 -4.30
N PHE A 58 -13.61 14.28 -5.02
CA PHE A 58 -12.28 13.78 -5.24
C PHE A 58 -11.25 14.84 -4.86
N ASP A 59 -10.20 14.41 -4.19
CA ASP A 59 -8.97 15.18 -4.00
C ASP A 59 -7.87 14.59 -4.89
N GLU A 60 -7.24 15.43 -5.70
CA GLU A 60 -6.12 15.04 -6.56
C GLU A 60 -4.88 14.75 -5.71
N GLU A 61 -4.31 13.55 -5.86
CA GLU A 61 -3.09 13.15 -5.17
C GLU A 61 -1.85 13.73 -5.86
N PRO A 62 -0.91 14.31 -5.10
CA PRO A 62 0.28 14.91 -5.67
C PRO A 62 1.20 13.84 -6.27
N VAL A 63 1.60 14.06 -7.52
CA VAL A 63 2.63 13.26 -8.18
C VAL A 63 4.01 13.82 -7.88
N LYS A 64 4.92 12.98 -7.38
CA LYS A 64 6.32 13.36 -7.14
C LYS A 64 7.23 12.74 -8.20
N ARG A 65 7.86 13.58 -9.03
CA ARG A 65 8.92 13.14 -9.93
C ARG A 65 10.17 12.74 -9.14
N LEU A 66 10.77 11.61 -9.52
CA LEU A 66 12.02 11.16 -8.92
C LEU A 66 13.23 11.87 -9.52
N GLU A 67 14.18 12.17 -8.65
CA GLU A 67 15.45 12.81 -9.02
C GLU A 67 16.51 11.76 -9.32
N ASN A 68 17.34 12.01 -10.33
CA ASN A 68 18.49 11.16 -10.61
C ASN A 68 19.57 11.45 -9.55
N LEU A 69 19.70 10.55 -8.59
CA LEU A 69 20.57 10.65 -7.44
C LEU A 69 21.09 9.26 -7.09
N SER A 70 22.39 9.17 -6.86
CA SER A 70 23.02 7.95 -6.36
C SER A 70 22.96 7.89 -4.83
N PRO A 71 22.86 6.70 -4.23
CA PRO A 71 22.98 6.54 -2.79
C PRO A 71 24.33 7.07 -2.29
N ASP A 72 24.35 7.62 -1.08
CA ASP A 72 25.59 8.01 -0.41
C ASP A 72 26.51 6.79 -0.28
N SER A 73 27.80 6.97 -0.56
CA SER A 73 28.76 5.86 -0.56
C SER A 73 28.95 5.19 0.80
N ARG A 74 28.50 5.83 1.88
CA ARG A 74 28.50 5.26 3.24
C ARG A 74 27.29 4.37 3.51
N TRP A 75 26.25 4.45 2.70
CA TRP A 75 25.04 3.66 2.90
C TRP A 75 25.30 2.21 2.49
N LYS A 76 24.74 1.27 3.26
CA LYS A 76 24.91 -0.15 3.00
C LYS A 76 23.70 -0.68 2.24
N LEU A 77 23.95 -1.30 1.09
CA LEU A 77 22.91 -2.03 0.36
C LEU A 77 22.45 -3.23 1.21
N GLU A 78 21.16 -3.27 1.55
CA GLU A 78 20.55 -4.34 2.35
C GLU A 78 19.79 -5.35 1.48
N LYS A 79 19.13 -4.88 0.41
CA LYS A 79 18.30 -5.75 -0.44
C LYS A 79 18.14 -5.19 -1.84
N GLU A 80 18.03 -6.09 -2.81
CA GLU A 80 17.71 -5.80 -4.20
C GLU A 80 16.47 -6.58 -4.63
N PHE A 81 15.68 -5.99 -5.52
CA PHE A 81 14.57 -6.64 -6.20
C PHE A 81 14.72 -6.45 -7.70
N ASP A 82 14.60 -7.55 -8.43
CA ASP A 82 14.48 -7.51 -9.88
C ASP A 82 13.04 -7.20 -10.25
N ILE A 83 12.83 -6.08 -10.93
CA ILE A 83 11.49 -5.61 -11.31
C ILE A 83 11.32 -5.75 -12.82
N ASN A 84 10.20 -6.38 -13.21
CA ASN A 84 9.91 -6.68 -14.60
C ASN A 84 8.60 -6.04 -15.06
N ASN A 85 8.51 -5.79 -16.37
CA ASN A 85 7.29 -5.33 -17.05
C ASN A 85 6.73 -3.97 -16.56
N VAL A 86 7.56 -3.13 -15.93
CA VAL A 86 7.22 -1.73 -15.66
C VAL A 86 7.54 -0.84 -16.86
N ILE A 87 8.64 -1.17 -17.53
CA ILE A 87 8.93 -0.70 -18.88
C ILE A 87 9.00 -1.95 -19.75
N LYS A 88 8.23 -1.96 -20.85
CA LYS A 88 8.12 -3.12 -21.73
C LYS A 88 9.50 -3.61 -22.16
N ASP A 89 9.73 -4.91 -22.02
CA ASP A 89 10.96 -5.61 -22.40
C ASP A 89 12.25 -5.08 -21.74
N LYS A 90 12.12 -4.32 -20.64
CA LYS A 90 13.25 -3.77 -19.88
C LYS A 90 13.22 -4.29 -18.44
N LYS A 91 14.37 -4.78 -17.98
CA LYS A 91 14.59 -5.15 -16.59
C LYS A 91 15.15 -3.95 -15.84
N ILE A 92 14.58 -3.64 -14.70
CA ILE A 92 15.07 -2.61 -13.77
C ILE A 92 15.30 -3.24 -12.41
N ARG A 93 16.01 -2.55 -11.52
CA ARG A 93 16.21 -3.01 -10.15
C ARG A 93 15.70 -1.98 -9.16
N LEU A 94 15.15 -2.46 -8.06
CA LEU A 94 14.90 -1.66 -6.87
C LEU A 94 15.94 -2.05 -5.83
N GLU A 95 16.71 -1.08 -5.35
CA GLU A 95 17.76 -1.26 -4.37
C GLU A 95 17.35 -0.57 -3.07
N ILE A 96 17.53 -1.24 -1.93
CA ILE A 96 17.20 -0.72 -0.60
C ILE A 96 18.48 -0.60 0.21
N TYR A 97 18.72 0.61 0.69
CA TYR A 97 19.91 0.98 1.44
C TYR A 97 19.56 1.31 2.89
N ASN A 98 20.40 0.84 3.81
CA ASN A 98 20.42 1.29 5.19
C ASN A 98 21.35 2.50 5.29
N ASN A 99 20.79 3.65 5.70
CA ASN A 99 21.54 4.89 5.84
C ASN A 99 22.08 5.13 7.26
N THR A 100 21.83 4.23 8.21
CA THR A 100 22.21 4.45 9.61
C THR A 100 23.73 4.44 9.72
N ILE A 101 24.28 5.63 9.84
CA ILE A 101 25.72 5.84 10.05
C ILE A 101 26.02 5.48 11.50
N SER A 102 26.63 4.31 11.72
CA SER A 102 26.99 3.80 13.05
C SER A 102 28.02 4.64 13.81
N ASP A 103 28.56 5.70 13.21
CA ASP A 103 29.76 6.37 13.70
C ASP A 103 29.51 7.38 14.84
N ASN A 104 28.24 7.61 15.22
CA ASN A 104 27.87 8.58 16.26
C ASN A 104 26.98 7.99 17.37
N LEU A 105 27.13 6.72 17.72
CA LEU A 105 26.58 6.25 18.99
C LEU A 105 27.32 6.96 20.13
N PRO A 106 26.66 7.80 20.96
CA PRO A 106 27.31 8.37 22.12
C PRO A 106 27.62 7.21 23.07
N THR A 107 28.89 6.81 23.19
CA THR A 107 29.33 5.78 24.14
C THR A 107 29.27 6.26 25.60
N GLY A 108 28.34 7.16 25.94
CA GLY A 108 28.30 7.79 27.25
C GLY A 108 27.13 8.73 27.47
N SER A 109 25.92 8.21 27.60
CA SER A 109 24.91 8.86 28.44
C SER A 109 24.15 7.78 29.23
N LYS A 110 24.46 7.71 30.52
CA LYS A 110 23.58 7.06 31.50
C LYS A 110 22.35 7.94 31.64
N GLU A 111 21.18 7.30 31.67
CA GLU A 111 19.86 7.91 31.94
C GLU A 111 19.20 8.63 30.75
N ALA A 112 18.83 7.88 29.72
CA ALA A 112 17.65 8.21 28.93
C ALA A 112 16.59 7.13 29.14
N THR A 113 15.32 7.54 29.22
CA THR A 113 14.16 6.68 29.38
C THR A 113 14.06 5.70 28.18
N PRO A 114 13.69 4.41 28.40
CA PRO A 114 13.78 3.37 27.38
C PRO A 114 13.05 3.67 26.06
N SER A 115 12.00 4.48 26.09
CA SER A 115 11.17 4.80 24.93
C SER A 115 11.78 5.80 23.93
N VAL A 116 12.81 6.57 24.33
CA VAL A 116 13.46 7.55 23.44
C VAL A 116 14.70 6.95 22.74
N ILE A 117 15.40 6.03 23.41
CA ILE A 117 16.60 5.37 22.89
C ILE A 117 16.27 4.37 21.75
N GLU A 118 15.06 3.81 21.73
CA GLU A 118 14.69 2.80 20.72
C GLU A 118 14.48 3.39 19.31
N ILE A 119 14.00 4.64 19.17
CA ILE A 119 13.78 5.28 17.86
C ILE A 119 15.10 5.76 17.26
N GLU A 120 16.03 6.25 18.10
CA GLU A 120 17.33 6.76 17.65
C GLU A 120 18.26 5.68 17.08
N ASN A 121 17.95 4.40 17.29
CA ASN A 121 18.72 3.25 16.81
C ASN A 121 18.04 2.47 15.68
N MET A 122 16.91 2.94 15.15
CA MET A 122 16.22 2.25 14.07
C MET A 122 16.91 2.49 12.74
N ALA A 123 17.12 1.41 11.98
CA ALA A 123 17.68 1.49 10.64
C ALA A 123 16.73 2.30 9.73
N GLU A 124 17.26 3.36 9.15
CA GLU A 124 16.55 4.19 8.17
C GLU A 124 16.79 3.60 6.78
N LEU A 125 15.72 3.05 6.19
CA LEU A 125 15.78 2.35 4.92
C LEU A 125 15.32 3.26 3.79
N ASN A 126 16.17 3.49 2.80
CA ASN A 126 15.90 4.32 1.63
C ASN A 126 15.88 3.46 0.36
N GLY A 127 14.99 3.78 -0.58
CA GLY A 127 14.82 3.03 -1.82
C GLY A 127 15.35 3.80 -3.04
N PHE A 128 15.93 3.07 -3.99
CA PHE A 128 16.37 3.62 -5.27
C PHE A 128 15.96 2.72 -6.43
N ILE A 129 15.48 3.32 -7.52
CA ILE A 129 15.29 2.61 -8.79
C ILE A 129 16.58 2.72 -9.59
N VAL A 130 17.17 1.59 -9.97
CA VAL A 130 18.28 1.53 -10.91
C VAL A 130 17.76 1.12 -12.28
N ASP A 131 17.82 2.07 -13.20
CA ASP A 131 17.39 1.92 -14.58
C ASP A 131 18.57 2.12 -15.55
N GLY A 132 19.23 1.01 -15.89
CA GLY A 132 20.44 1.03 -16.69
C GLY A 132 21.62 1.68 -15.94
N LYS A 133 21.99 2.90 -16.33
CA LYS A 133 23.07 3.67 -15.70
C LYS A 133 22.57 4.79 -14.78
N GLU A 134 21.26 5.01 -14.76
CA GLU A 134 20.64 6.06 -13.94
C GLU A 134 20.06 5.45 -12.68
N THR A 135 20.13 6.21 -11.59
CA THR A 135 19.62 5.82 -10.28
C THR A 135 18.67 6.90 -9.78
N PHE A 136 17.49 6.52 -9.31
CA PHE A 136 16.43 7.46 -8.94
C PHE A 136 16.03 7.28 -7.48
N ASP A 137 16.08 8.37 -6.70
CA ASP A 137 15.76 8.35 -5.27
C ASP A 137 14.24 8.29 -5.02
N ILE A 138 13.78 7.21 -4.37
CA ILE A 138 12.39 7.01 -3.94
C ILE A 138 12.18 7.61 -2.53
N GLY A 139 13.26 7.92 -1.83
CA GLY A 139 13.32 8.40 -0.46
C GLY A 139 13.09 7.30 0.58
N LEU A 140 12.78 7.74 1.79
CA LEU A 140 12.57 6.89 2.95
C LEU A 140 11.43 5.88 2.71
N LEU A 141 11.72 4.60 2.97
CA LEU A 141 10.77 3.50 3.00
C LEU A 141 10.35 3.17 4.43
N GLY A 142 11.20 3.36 5.45
CA GLY A 142 10.78 3.20 6.85
C GLY A 142 11.94 3.14 7.83
N PHE A 143 11.58 2.98 9.12
CA PHE A 143 12.50 2.95 10.26
C PHE A 143 12.47 1.58 10.94
N THR A 144 12.88 0.52 10.26
CA THR A 144 12.83 -0.85 10.82
C THR A 144 13.78 -1.76 10.02
N ASP A 145 13.46 -3.05 9.97
CA ASP A 145 14.17 -4.08 9.22
C ASP A 145 13.70 -4.11 7.75
N VAL A 146 14.63 -4.39 6.83
CA VAL A 146 14.38 -4.59 5.40
C VAL A 146 13.42 -5.75 5.13
N HIS A 147 13.31 -6.69 6.08
CA HIS A 147 12.32 -7.78 6.01
C HIS A 147 10.88 -7.30 6.15
N SER A 148 10.63 -6.08 6.67
CA SER A 148 9.30 -5.48 6.72
C SER A 148 8.87 -4.82 5.40
N ILE A 149 9.75 -4.80 4.39
CA ILE A 149 9.46 -4.20 3.09
C ILE A 149 9.03 -5.29 2.11
N SER A 150 7.80 -5.15 1.64
CA SER A 150 7.22 -5.92 0.56
C SER A 150 7.23 -5.10 -0.73
N VAL A 151 7.59 -5.76 -1.83
CA VAL A 151 7.60 -5.17 -3.17
C VAL A 151 6.83 -6.10 -4.09
N SER A 152 5.93 -5.54 -4.89
CA SER A 152 5.18 -6.29 -5.90
C SER A 152 4.94 -5.45 -7.14
N GLU A 153 4.86 -6.09 -8.30
CA GLU A 153 4.49 -5.45 -9.55
C GLU A 153 3.00 -5.70 -9.88
N ARG A 154 2.27 -4.65 -10.27
CA ARG A 154 0.87 -4.76 -10.68
C ARG A 154 0.48 -3.66 -11.65
N ASP A 155 -0.26 -4.01 -12.70
CA ASP A 155 -0.98 -3.07 -13.57
C ASP A 155 -2.17 -2.46 -12.80
N ILE A 156 -2.00 -1.23 -12.31
CA ILE A 156 -2.99 -0.50 -11.50
C ILE A 156 -3.75 0.52 -12.34
N ASN A 157 -3.09 1.09 -13.36
CA ASN A 157 -3.70 2.02 -14.30
C ASN A 157 -4.36 1.33 -15.51
N TYR A 158 -4.28 -0.01 -15.59
CA TYR A 158 -4.85 -0.85 -16.63
C TYR A 158 -4.27 -0.57 -18.04
N ASP A 159 -3.04 -0.08 -18.12
CA ASP A 159 -2.37 0.26 -19.38
C ASP A 159 -1.57 -0.90 -20.01
N GLY A 160 -1.54 -2.06 -19.33
CA GLY A 160 -0.84 -3.27 -19.77
C GLY A 160 0.63 -3.35 -19.32
N THR A 161 1.14 -2.36 -18.60
CA THR A 161 2.39 -2.47 -17.82
C THR A 161 2.12 -2.42 -16.34
N ASN A 162 3.06 -2.93 -15.57
CA ASN A 162 2.96 -2.93 -14.13
C ASN A 162 3.52 -1.62 -13.55
N GLU A 163 2.95 -1.18 -12.44
CA GLU A 163 3.57 -0.26 -11.50
C GLU A 163 4.32 -1.03 -10.40
N ILE A 164 5.26 -0.35 -9.76
CA ILE A 164 5.95 -0.85 -8.56
C ILE A 164 5.13 -0.44 -7.34
N VAL A 165 4.75 -1.43 -6.54
CA VAL A 165 4.06 -1.24 -5.27
C VAL A 165 5.02 -1.62 -4.15
N ILE A 166 5.39 -0.66 -3.32
CA ILE A 166 6.23 -0.88 -2.14
C ILE A 166 5.37 -0.66 -0.91
N THR A 167 5.25 -1.67 -0.04
CA THR A 167 4.62 -1.54 1.27
C THR A 167 5.65 -1.79 2.35
N SER A 168 5.72 -0.91 3.33
CA SER A 168 6.73 -0.94 4.39
C SER A 168 6.12 -0.60 5.75
N GLY A 169 6.74 -1.11 6.81
CA GLY A 169 6.31 -0.88 8.19
C GLY A 169 5.36 -1.97 8.70
N LEU A 170 5.61 -2.44 9.92
CA LEU A 170 4.87 -3.56 10.52
C LEU A 170 3.56 -3.12 11.18
N PHE A 171 3.58 -2.03 11.95
CA PHE A 171 2.43 -1.58 12.74
C PHE A 171 1.62 -0.48 12.04
N HIS A 172 2.29 0.30 11.20
CA HIS A 172 1.72 1.39 10.43
C HIS A 172 2.20 1.28 8.99
N PRO A 173 1.63 0.32 8.22
CA PRO A 173 2.07 0.09 6.87
C PRO A 173 1.85 1.36 6.05
N ARG A 174 2.88 1.75 5.29
CA ARG A 174 2.81 2.80 4.28
C ARG A 174 3.11 2.19 2.94
N SER A 175 2.39 2.65 1.93
CA SER A 175 2.52 2.15 0.58
C SER A 175 2.89 3.28 -0.37
N LYS A 176 3.81 2.99 -1.30
CA LYS A 176 4.15 3.85 -2.43
C LYS A 176 3.81 3.12 -3.73
N ILE A 177 3.14 3.81 -4.64
CA ILE A 177 2.94 3.34 -6.02
C ILE A 177 3.81 4.20 -6.93
N ILE A 178 4.67 3.54 -7.67
CA ILE A 178 5.69 4.17 -8.51
C ILE A 178 5.50 3.68 -9.93
N GLY A 179 5.34 4.63 -10.86
CA GLY A 179 5.17 4.35 -12.27
C GLY A 179 6.24 5.03 -13.12
N PHE A 180 6.37 4.56 -14.36
CA PHE A 180 7.17 5.22 -15.37
C PHE A 180 6.26 5.97 -16.34
N ASN A 181 6.31 7.30 -16.30
CA ASN A 181 5.56 8.14 -17.21
C ASN A 181 6.19 8.10 -18.59
N ARG A 182 5.52 7.44 -19.54
CA ARG A 182 6.03 7.23 -20.90
C ARG A 182 6.04 8.50 -21.74
N GLU A 183 5.17 9.46 -21.45
CA GLU A 183 5.15 10.73 -22.19
C GLU A 183 6.34 11.60 -21.81
N THR A 184 6.65 11.67 -20.51
CA THR A 184 7.76 12.49 -20.00
C THR A 184 9.08 11.74 -19.89
N GLN A 185 9.05 10.40 -20.01
CA GLN A 185 10.18 9.50 -19.78
C GLN A 185 10.80 9.69 -18.39
N LYS A 186 9.95 9.76 -17.35
CA LYS A 186 10.37 9.99 -15.97
C LYS A 186 9.73 8.99 -15.01
N TRP A 187 10.50 8.61 -14.00
CA TRP A 187 10.01 7.88 -12.83
C TRP A 187 9.27 8.83 -11.90
N GLU A 188 8.11 8.40 -11.41
CA GLU A 188 7.20 9.21 -10.61
C GLU A 188 6.58 8.36 -9.50
N ILE A 189 6.52 8.89 -8.27
CA ILE A 189 5.65 8.37 -7.22
C ILE A 189 4.27 8.97 -7.49
N TRP A 190 3.33 8.10 -7.85
CA TRP A 190 1.96 8.48 -8.17
C TRP A 190 1.05 8.50 -6.95
N LEU A 191 1.36 7.69 -5.95
CA LEU A 191 0.62 7.66 -4.69
C LEU A 191 1.54 7.31 -3.53
N GLN A 192 1.40 8.02 -2.42
CA GLN A 192 1.94 7.62 -1.12
C GLN A 192 0.83 7.63 -0.09
N THR A 193 0.47 6.46 0.43
CA THR A 193 -0.67 6.28 1.32
C THR A 193 -0.36 5.30 2.45
N GLY A 194 -1.36 4.96 3.26
CA GLY A 194 -1.28 3.94 4.30
C GLY A 194 -1.29 2.52 3.76
N ASN A 195 -1.88 1.61 4.52
CA ASN A 195 -2.04 0.23 4.12
C ASN A 195 -3.06 0.11 2.99
N ILE A 196 -2.66 -0.48 1.86
CA ILE A 196 -3.52 -0.63 0.69
C ILE A 196 -4.19 -2.00 0.65
N ASP A 197 -5.39 -2.05 0.07
CA ASP A 197 -6.11 -3.25 -0.32
C ASP A 197 -6.71 -3.04 -1.72
N TYR A 198 -7.10 -4.12 -2.38
CA TYR A 198 -7.72 -4.12 -3.70
C TYR A 198 -9.11 -4.73 -3.62
N VAL A 199 -10.13 -3.88 -3.78
CA VAL A 199 -11.49 -4.20 -3.42
C VAL A 199 -12.40 -4.11 -4.65
N ASP A 200 -13.14 -5.18 -4.92
CA ASP A 200 -14.20 -5.18 -5.93
C ASP A 200 -15.51 -4.76 -5.24
N PHE A 201 -15.79 -3.46 -5.25
CA PHE A 201 -16.93 -2.88 -4.54
C PHE A 201 -18.29 -3.29 -5.13
N GLU A 202 -18.35 -3.50 -6.44
CA GLU A 202 -19.60 -3.77 -7.17
C GLU A 202 -19.75 -5.24 -7.58
N ASN A 203 -18.81 -6.10 -7.18
CA ASN A 203 -18.74 -7.51 -7.59
C ASN A 203 -18.77 -7.66 -9.13
N ASN A 204 -18.09 -6.75 -9.83
CA ASN A 204 -18.04 -6.69 -11.28
C ASN A 204 -16.71 -7.22 -11.84
N GLY A 205 -15.80 -7.68 -10.98
CA GLY A 205 -14.47 -8.19 -11.32
C GLY A 205 -13.39 -7.11 -11.42
N VAL A 206 -13.75 -5.82 -11.36
CA VAL A 206 -12.79 -4.70 -11.32
C VAL A 206 -12.45 -4.43 -9.87
N LYS A 207 -11.16 -4.51 -9.54
CA LYS A 207 -10.67 -4.19 -8.20
C LYS A 207 -10.16 -2.76 -8.17
N THR A 208 -10.64 -2.00 -7.21
CA THR A 208 -10.23 -0.63 -6.95
C THR A 208 -9.22 -0.56 -5.82
N LEU A 209 -8.21 0.28 -5.97
CA LEU A 209 -7.23 0.52 -4.91
C LEU A 209 -7.90 1.27 -3.76
N THR A 210 -7.72 0.76 -2.54
CA THR A 210 -8.32 1.33 -1.32
C THR A 210 -7.27 1.42 -0.24
N THR A 211 -7.25 2.50 0.53
CA THR A 211 -6.48 2.56 1.78
C THR A 211 -7.40 2.27 2.94
N VAL A 212 -6.97 1.39 3.84
CA VAL A 212 -7.71 1.07 5.07
C VAL A 212 -6.80 1.30 6.27
N GLY A 213 -7.28 2.06 7.25
CA GLY A 213 -6.60 2.21 8.53
C GLY A 213 -6.44 0.86 9.24
N THR A 214 -5.21 0.52 9.64
CA THR A 214 -4.90 -0.72 10.38
C THR A 214 -4.21 -0.43 11.70
N GLY A 215 -4.41 -1.31 12.68
CA GLY A 215 -3.73 -1.23 13.98
C GLY A 215 -4.23 -0.06 14.83
N SER A 216 -3.31 0.75 15.34
CA SER A 216 -3.63 1.92 16.19
C SER A 216 -3.99 3.18 15.41
N ILE A 217 -4.01 3.13 14.07
CA ILE A 217 -4.49 4.24 13.24
C ILE A 217 -6.02 4.23 13.28
N ALA A 218 -6.63 5.41 13.40
CA ALA A 218 -8.08 5.52 13.30
C ALA A 218 -8.56 4.84 12.00
N PRO A 219 -9.63 4.02 12.06
CA PRO A 219 -10.18 3.41 10.86
C PRO A 219 -10.65 4.53 9.94
N LEU A 220 -9.98 4.60 8.79
CA LEU A 220 -10.24 5.48 7.68
C LEU A 220 -10.29 4.61 6.42
N VAL A 221 -11.14 4.99 5.48
CA VAL A 221 -11.25 4.31 4.20
C VAL A 221 -11.17 5.34 3.09
N ASN A 222 -10.14 5.23 2.27
CA ASN A 222 -9.98 6.05 1.07
C ASN A 222 -10.06 5.16 -0.17
N ILE A 223 -10.72 5.63 -1.22
CA ILE A 223 -10.78 4.94 -2.52
C ILE A 223 -9.93 5.73 -3.50
N HIS A 224 -8.97 5.09 -4.16
CA HIS A 224 -8.05 5.74 -5.08
C HIS A 224 -8.35 5.29 -6.52
N ILE A 225 -8.66 6.25 -7.38
CA ILE A 225 -9.02 6.03 -8.78
C ILE A 225 -7.91 6.60 -9.67
N TRP A 226 -7.44 5.83 -10.64
CA TRP A 226 -6.47 6.36 -11.60
C TRP A 226 -7.17 7.33 -12.57
N ASN A 227 -6.69 8.56 -12.63
CA ASN A 227 -7.15 9.60 -13.55
C ASN A 227 -6.01 10.06 -14.45
N LYS A 228 -5.78 9.29 -15.53
CA LYS A 228 -4.83 9.53 -16.62
C LYS A 228 -3.34 9.57 -16.22
N ASN A 229 -2.95 10.46 -15.32
CA ASN A 229 -1.57 10.70 -14.89
C ASN A 229 -1.38 10.84 -13.38
N HIS A 230 -2.45 10.77 -12.58
CA HIS A 230 -2.44 10.84 -11.12
C HIS A 230 -3.53 9.95 -10.53
N PHE A 231 -3.55 9.82 -9.21
CA PHE A 231 -4.68 9.24 -8.49
C PHE A 231 -5.60 10.35 -7.97
N ASP A 232 -6.89 10.15 -8.12
CA ASP A 232 -7.92 10.90 -7.42
C ASP A 232 -8.43 10.08 -6.23
N THR A 233 -8.55 10.71 -5.07
CA THR A 233 -8.93 10.05 -3.83
C THR A 233 -10.31 10.49 -3.36
N ILE A 234 -11.16 9.51 -3.03
CA ILE A 234 -12.41 9.71 -2.29
C ILE A 234 -12.14 9.43 -0.82
N HIS A 235 -12.32 10.44 0.02
CA HIS A 235 -12.32 10.30 1.48
C HIS A 235 -13.73 9.92 1.97
N VAL A 236 -13.96 8.62 2.19
CA VAL A 236 -15.31 8.08 2.44
C VAL A 236 -15.92 8.62 3.73
N ASP A 237 -15.09 8.75 4.77
CA ASP A 237 -15.46 9.31 6.07
C ASP A 237 -15.93 10.76 5.94
N GLN A 238 -15.16 11.61 5.25
CA GLN A 238 -15.50 13.01 5.04
C GLN A 238 -16.77 13.16 4.19
N MET A 239 -16.88 12.39 3.11
CA MET A 239 -18.03 12.42 2.21
C MET A 239 -19.34 12.05 2.93
N LEU A 240 -19.29 11.08 3.84
CA LEU A 240 -20.45 10.62 4.61
C LEU A 240 -20.66 11.39 5.93
N GLY A 241 -19.74 12.29 6.29
CA GLY A 241 -19.82 13.09 7.52
C GLY A 241 -19.54 12.30 8.80
N TYR A 242 -18.71 11.25 8.73
CA TYR A 242 -18.27 10.47 9.89
C TYR A 242 -16.81 10.74 10.22
N GLU A 243 -16.44 10.67 11.51
CA GLU A 243 -15.04 10.83 11.93
C GLU A 243 -14.18 9.60 11.60
N ARG A 244 -14.80 8.42 11.56
CA ARG A 244 -14.13 7.13 11.43
C ARG A 244 -14.99 6.14 10.67
N MET A 245 -14.45 5.58 9.61
CA MET A 245 -15.10 4.57 8.79
C MET A 245 -14.22 3.34 8.68
N GLN A 246 -14.84 2.17 8.79
CA GLN A 246 -14.19 0.88 8.56
C GLN A 246 -14.79 0.18 7.35
N LEU A 247 -13.98 -0.65 6.71
CA LEU A 247 -14.38 -1.49 5.60
C LEU A 247 -14.79 -2.88 6.13
N LEU A 248 -16.02 -3.30 5.85
CA LEU A 248 -16.54 -4.62 6.21
C LEU A 248 -16.85 -5.43 4.95
N LYS A 249 -16.36 -6.67 4.91
CA LYS A 249 -16.67 -7.63 3.84
C LYS A 249 -17.64 -8.68 4.39
N LYS A 250 -18.86 -8.77 3.84
CA LYS A 250 -19.90 -9.72 4.27
C LYS A 250 -20.68 -10.19 3.03
N ASP A 251 -20.92 -11.49 2.92
CA ASP A 251 -21.75 -12.10 1.86
C ASP A 251 -21.35 -11.66 0.43
N ASN A 252 -20.04 -11.62 0.14
CA ASN A 252 -19.44 -11.11 -1.12
C ASN A 252 -19.76 -9.63 -1.43
N LYS A 253 -20.19 -8.87 -0.45
CA LYS A 253 -20.39 -7.43 -0.52
C LYS A 253 -19.42 -6.71 0.37
N VAL A 254 -19.22 -5.44 0.04
CA VAL A 254 -18.33 -4.54 0.74
C VAL A 254 -19.15 -3.38 1.26
N TYR A 255 -19.04 -3.13 2.56
CA TYR A 255 -19.75 -2.08 3.26
C TYR A 255 -18.75 -1.13 3.90
N PHE A 256 -19.08 0.16 3.90
CA PHE A 256 -18.47 1.16 4.76
C PHE A 256 -19.36 1.32 5.99
N CYS A 257 -18.79 1.14 7.17
CA CYS A 257 -19.52 1.26 8.43
C CYS A 257 -18.81 2.27 9.32
N PRO A 258 -19.53 3.16 10.02
CA PRO A 258 -18.91 3.99 11.04
C PRO A 258 -18.35 3.10 12.17
N ASP A 259 -17.12 3.37 12.59
CA ASP A 259 -16.45 2.59 13.64
C ASP A 259 -17.02 2.92 15.04
N MET A 260 -17.26 4.20 15.28
CA MET A 260 -17.88 4.69 16.50
C MET A 260 -19.24 5.29 16.20
N ILE A 261 -20.26 4.79 16.89
CA ILE A 261 -21.64 5.27 16.79
C ILE A 261 -22.14 5.47 18.20
N SER A 262 -22.80 6.59 18.46
CA SER A 262 -23.37 6.85 19.78
C SER A 262 -24.37 5.74 20.13
N SER A 263 -24.50 5.37 21.41
CA SER A 263 -25.37 4.26 21.83
C SER A 263 -26.86 4.44 21.53
N LYS A 264 -27.25 5.58 20.96
CA LYS A 264 -28.62 5.95 20.58
C LYS A 264 -28.86 5.97 19.07
N GLU A 265 -27.82 5.80 18.26
CA GLU A 265 -27.92 5.82 16.80
C GLU A 265 -27.89 4.40 16.24
N GLU A 266 -28.74 4.17 15.25
CA GLU A 266 -28.75 2.90 14.51
C GLU A 266 -27.48 2.81 13.67
N ARG A 267 -26.84 1.63 13.66
CA ARG A 267 -25.65 1.44 12.82
C ARG A 267 -26.04 1.35 11.36
N LYS A 268 -25.79 2.44 10.64
CA LYS A 268 -25.87 2.49 9.18
C LYS A 268 -24.67 1.81 8.55
N ALA A 269 -24.91 1.15 7.44
CA ALA A 269 -23.88 0.69 6.52
C ALA A 269 -24.10 1.34 5.17
N PHE A 270 -23.02 1.58 4.44
CA PHE A 270 -23.05 2.20 3.13
C PHE A 270 -22.35 1.30 2.12
N GLU A 271 -22.76 1.34 0.86
CA GLU A 271 -22.11 0.62 -0.24
C GLU A 271 -21.78 1.59 -1.39
N LEU A 272 -20.66 1.35 -2.08
CA LEU A 272 -20.37 2.01 -3.36
C LEU A 272 -21.07 1.21 -4.45
N LYS A 273 -22.06 1.82 -5.11
CA LYS A 273 -22.83 1.18 -6.16
C LYS A 273 -23.42 2.18 -7.13
N ASP A 274 -23.25 1.91 -8.42
CA ASP A 274 -23.67 2.75 -9.54
C ASP A 274 -23.00 4.14 -9.49
N GLY A 275 -21.74 4.17 -9.09
CA GLY A 275 -20.96 5.41 -8.93
C GLY A 275 -21.45 6.33 -7.79
N MET A 276 -22.13 5.78 -6.80
CA MET A 276 -22.60 6.51 -5.62
C MET A 276 -22.31 5.72 -4.35
N ILE A 277 -21.94 6.41 -3.27
CA ILE A 277 -21.95 5.81 -1.94
C ILE A 277 -23.32 6.06 -1.31
N LYS A 278 -24.07 5.00 -1.03
CA LYS A 278 -25.46 5.07 -0.53
C LYS A 278 -25.70 4.12 0.64
N GLU A 279 -26.68 4.45 1.46
CA GLU A 279 -27.07 3.61 2.61
C GLU A 279 -27.58 2.23 2.12
N ALA A 280 -26.97 1.17 2.64
CA ALA A 280 -27.29 -0.20 2.29
C ALA A 280 -28.60 -0.64 2.97
N GLN A 281 -29.61 -0.95 2.17
CA GLN A 281 -30.94 -1.34 2.66
C GLN A 281 -31.02 -2.79 3.17
N ASP A 282 -30.05 -3.62 2.76
CA ASP A 282 -30.02 -5.05 3.04
C ASP A 282 -29.07 -5.42 4.19
N TYR A 283 -28.33 -4.44 4.73
CA TYR A 283 -27.42 -4.68 5.83
C TYR A 283 -28.20 -4.76 7.15
N LYS A 284 -28.31 -5.98 7.69
CA LYS A 284 -28.73 -6.23 9.07
C LYS A 284 -27.54 -6.72 9.89
N LEU A 285 -27.35 -6.11 11.05
CA LEU A 285 -26.38 -6.57 12.07
C LEU A 285 -26.74 -7.97 12.58
#